data_AF-A0A8I2ZAN0-F1
#
_entry.id   AF-A0A8I2ZAN0-F1
#
_cell.length_a   1.000
_cell.length_b   1.000
_cell.length_c   1.000
_cell.angle_alpha   90.00
_cell.angle_beta   90.00
_cell.angle_gamma   90.00
#
_symmetry.space_group_name_H-M   'P 1'
#
loop_
_entity.id
_entity.type
_entity.pdbx_description
1 polymer ?
#
loop_
_entity_poly.entity_id
_entity_poly.type
_entity_poly.pdbx_seq_one_letter_code
_entity_poly.pdbx_strand_id
1 'polypeptide(L)'
;MTQLATILKGLNLDHAQQAKADADAADGQKASSAADAAVDSAEPTPQTWEQELQTLTKAEQDALARLLAEDAENPVDETKPYLTPWQPRRYIAPFAFIPRYLEVNQNICAAVYLRHPVARRGEAEVPTPFPIDQNQLAFNWYLRRR
;
A
#
# COMPACT_ATOMS: atom_id res chain seq x y z
N MET A 1 22.59 7.68 -8.42
CA MET A 1 21.43 7.13 -9.16
C MET A 1 21.79 5.94 -10.08
N THR A 2 22.98 5.34 -10.01
CA THR A 2 23.45 4.34 -11.00
C THR A 2 23.58 2.91 -10.47
N GLN A 3 23.68 2.67 -9.16
CA GLN A 3 23.93 1.32 -8.65
C GLN A 3 22.67 0.43 -8.60
N LEU A 4 21.54 0.92 -8.08
CA LEU A 4 20.27 0.16 -8.04
C LEU A 4 19.78 -0.28 -9.44
N ALA A 5 19.83 0.62 -10.41
CA ALA A 5 19.46 0.31 -11.80
C ALA A 5 20.39 -0.73 -12.43
N THR A 6 21.67 -0.77 -12.03
CA THR A 6 22.65 -1.76 -12.52
C THR A 6 22.40 -3.13 -11.90
N ILE A 7 22.03 -3.18 -10.61
CA ILE A 7 21.67 -4.42 -9.90
C ILE A 7 20.39 -5.03 -10.48
N LEU A 8 19.35 -4.22 -10.71
CA LEU A 8 18.10 -4.67 -11.36
C LEU A 8 18.34 -5.22 -12.77
N LYS A 9 19.23 -4.57 -13.54
CA LYS A 9 19.62 -5.04 -14.87
C LYS A 9 20.42 -6.35 -14.82
N GLY A 10 21.27 -6.53 -13.81
CA GLY A 10 21.99 -7.78 -13.56
C GLY A 10 21.09 -8.97 -13.24
N LEU A 11 19.89 -8.72 -12.68
CA LEU A 11 18.88 -9.73 -12.36
C LEU A 11 17.92 -10.03 -13.54
N ASN A 12 18.10 -9.42 -14.73
CA ASN A 12 17.29 -9.64 -15.94
C ASN A 12 15.77 -9.43 -15.76
N LEU A 13 15.35 -8.39 -15.04
CA LEU A 13 13.94 -8.16 -14.68
C LEU A 13 13.21 -7.08 -15.49
N ASP A 14 13.72 -6.69 -16.65
CA ASP A 14 13.08 -5.67 -17.50
C ASP A 14 11.66 -6.06 -17.99
N HIS A 15 11.22 -7.31 -17.76
CA HIS A 15 9.88 -7.83 -18.07
C HIS A 15 8.91 -7.93 -16.88
N ALA A 16 9.30 -7.54 -15.66
CA ALA A 16 8.49 -7.72 -14.45
C ALA A 16 7.15 -6.94 -14.43
N GLN A 17 6.93 -6.01 -15.37
CA GLN A 17 5.66 -5.30 -15.54
C GLN A 17 4.50 -6.20 -16.05
N GLN A 18 4.78 -7.43 -16.53
CA GLN A 18 3.74 -8.34 -17.03
C GLN A 18 3.21 -9.34 -16.00
N ALA A 19 3.88 -9.53 -14.85
CA ALA A 19 3.48 -10.51 -13.84
C ALA A 19 2.50 -9.97 -12.77
N LYS A 20 2.29 -8.65 -12.70
CA LYS A 20 1.42 -7.99 -11.70
C LYS A 20 -0.09 -8.19 -11.97
N ALA A 21 -0.47 -8.87 -13.07
CA ALA A 21 -1.88 -9.13 -13.44
C ALA A 21 -2.45 -10.47 -12.90
N ASP A 22 -1.60 -11.45 -12.55
CA ASP A 22 -2.06 -12.82 -12.25
C ASP A 22 -1.89 -13.25 -10.78
N ALA A 23 -1.42 -12.36 -9.91
CA ALA A 23 -1.03 -12.69 -8.53
C ALA A 23 -2.08 -12.33 -7.44
N ASP A 24 -3.33 -12.00 -7.81
CA ASP A 24 -4.40 -11.64 -6.86
C ASP A 24 -5.31 -12.85 -6.49
N ALA A 25 -4.78 -14.08 -6.60
CA ALA A 25 -5.52 -15.30 -6.27
C ALA A 25 -4.59 -16.41 -5.76
N ALA A 26 -4.24 -16.39 -4.48
CA ALA A 26 -4.19 -17.56 -3.58
C ALA A 26 -3.38 -17.24 -2.31
N ASP A 27 -4.09 -16.99 -1.21
CA ASP A 27 -3.58 -17.16 0.15
C ASP A 27 -3.96 -18.56 0.66
N GLY A 28 -3.09 -19.21 1.43
CA GLY A 28 -3.36 -20.54 1.98
C GLY A 28 -2.15 -21.39 2.42
N GLN A 29 -1.60 -21.03 3.58
CA GLN A 29 -1.00 -21.88 4.63
C GLN A 29 -0.29 -23.23 4.29
N LYS A 30 0.95 -23.40 4.79
CA LYS A 30 1.26 -24.41 5.84
C LYS A 30 2.66 -24.27 6.44
N ALA A 31 2.72 -24.45 7.76
CA ALA A 31 3.91 -24.53 8.59
C ALA A 31 4.31 -25.99 8.87
N SER A 32 5.62 -26.25 8.92
CA SER A 32 6.35 -27.33 9.63
C SER A 32 7.80 -27.30 9.16
N SER A 33 8.87 -27.60 9.88
CA SER A 33 9.16 -27.88 11.30
C SER A 33 10.67 -28.18 11.37
N ALA A 34 11.30 -27.78 12.47
CA ALA A 34 12.50 -28.40 13.09
C ALA A 34 13.85 -28.47 12.33
N ALA A 35 14.82 -27.74 12.91
CA ALA A 35 16.21 -28.11 13.25
C ALA A 35 16.99 -29.10 12.36
N ASP A 36 18.19 -28.72 11.92
CA ASP A 36 19.43 -29.06 12.64
C ASP A 36 20.70 -28.47 12.00
N ALA A 37 21.76 -28.44 12.81
CA ALA A 37 23.19 -28.42 12.48
C ALA A 37 23.85 -27.09 12.03
N ALA A 38 24.65 -26.57 12.96
CA ALA A 38 25.76 -25.66 12.72
C ALA A 38 26.73 -26.26 11.69
N VAL A 39 27.11 -25.44 10.70
CA VAL A 39 28.31 -25.64 9.90
C VAL A 39 29.11 -24.35 9.96
N ASP A 40 30.16 -24.40 10.76
CA ASP A 40 31.31 -23.51 10.71
C ASP A 40 31.99 -23.68 9.35
N SER A 41 31.89 -22.67 8.50
CA SER A 41 32.66 -22.57 7.26
C SER A 41 32.92 -21.10 7.03
N ALA A 42 34.18 -20.72 7.19
CA ALA A 42 34.69 -19.40 6.85
C ALA A 42 34.42 -19.13 5.36
N GLU A 43 33.38 -18.36 5.08
CA GLU A 43 33.03 -17.96 3.72
C GLU A 43 34.03 -16.91 3.19
N PRO A 44 34.45 -17.03 1.92
CA PRO A 44 35.29 -16.01 1.29
C PRO A 44 34.46 -14.74 1.20
N THR A 45 34.90 -13.66 1.85
CA THR A 45 34.21 -12.37 1.82
C THR A 45 34.20 -11.88 0.37
N PRO A 46 33.05 -11.88 -0.31
CA PRO A 46 32.98 -11.43 -1.69
C PRO A 46 33.21 -9.92 -1.70
N GLN A 47 34.18 -9.48 -2.50
CA GLN A 47 34.56 -8.06 -2.57
C GLN A 47 33.68 -7.26 -3.54
N THR A 48 32.72 -7.92 -4.19
CA THR A 48 31.84 -7.37 -5.24
C THR A 48 30.43 -7.92 -5.14
N TRP A 49 29.42 -7.06 -5.22
CA TRP A 49 27.99 -7.39 -5.16
C TRP A 49 27.56 -8.45 -6.21
N GLU A 50 28.24 -8.51 -7.35
CA GLU A 50 27.99 -9.51 -8.40
C GLU A 50 28.35 -10.94 -7.95
N GLN A 51 29.35 -11.09 -7.09
CA GLN A 51 29.77 -12.38 -6.56
C GLN A 51 28.81 -12.85 -5.46
N GLU A 52 28.30 -11.93 -4.65
CA GLU A 52 27.24 -12.20 -3.66
C GLU A 52 25.97 -12.70 -4.36
N LEU A 53 25.55 -12.03 -5.44
CA LEU A 53 24.40 -12.45 -6.25
C LEU A 53 24.53 -13.90 -6.76
N GLN A 54 25.74 -14.34 -7.10
CA GLN A 54 25.98 -15.70 -7.59
C GLN A 54 25.97 -16.75 -6.48
N THR A 55 26.19 -16.36 -5.22
CA THR A 55 26.07 -17.26 -4.06
C THR A 55 24.63 -17.49 -3.61
N LEU A 56 23.72 -16.59 -3.97
CA LEU A 56 22.29 -16.70 -3.66
C LEU A 56 21.60 -17.76 -4.53
N THR A 57 20.69 -18.51 -3.93
CA THR A 57 19.79 -19.40 -4.69
C THR A 57 18.86 -18.59 -5.58
N LYS A 58 18.33 -19.22 -6.63
CA LYS A 58 17.40 -18.54 -7.55
C LYS A 58 16.18 -17.93 -6.85
N ALA A 59 15.64 -18.62 -5.85
CA ALA A 59 14.49 -18.13 -5.08
C ALA A 59 14.86 -16.86 -4.27
N GLU A 60 16.07 -16.78 -3.74
CA GLU A 60 16.54 -15.61 -3.01
C GLU A 60 16.87 -14.45 -3.96
N GLN A 61 17.42 -14.73 -5.14
CA GLN A 61 17.60 -13.73 -6.20
C GLN A 61 16.25 -13.13 -6.62
N ASP A 62 15.22 -13.96 -6.81
CA ASP A 62 13.85 -13.51 -7.15
C ASP A 62 13.21 -12.71 -6.00
N ALA A 63 13.47 -13.07 -4.75
CA ALA A 63 13.00 -12.31 -3.58
C ALA A 63 13.70 -10.95 -3.46
N LEU A 64 15.03 -10.91 -3.62
CA LEU A 64 15.82 -9.69 -3.58
C LEU A 64 15.41 -8.71 -4.69
N ALA A 65 15.26 -9.24 -5.90
CA ALA A 65 14.71 -8.56 -7.05
C ALA A 65 13.39 -7.84 -6.77
N ARG A 66 12.45 -8.56 -6.12
CA ARG A 66 11.15 -8.00 -5.74
C ARG A 66 11.31 -6.86 -4.73
N LEU A 67 12.12 -7.06 -3.69
CA LEU A 67 12.37 -6.02 -2.68
C LEU A 67 13.01 -4.76 -3.28
N LEU A 68 13.94 -4.92 -4.21
CA LEU A 68 14.56 -3.82 -4.95
C LEU A 68 13.55 -3.06 -5.82
N ALA A 69 12.61 -3.76 -6.45
CA ALA A 69 11.55 -3.15 -7.23
C ALA A 69 10.56 -2.38 -6.34
N GLU A 70 10.22 -2.91 -5.16
CA GLU A 70 9.35 -2.25 -4.17
C GLU A 70 10.01 -0.97 -3.61
N ASP A 71 11.31 -1.00 -3.29
CA ASP A 71 12.07 0.18 -2.85
C ASP A 71 12.19 1.23 -3.95
N ALA A 72 12.31 0.81 -5.21
CA ALA A 72 12.33 1.71 -6.36
C ALA A 72 10.96 2.40 -6.60
N GLU A 73 9.84 1.74 -6.31
CA GLU A 73 8.49 2.32 -6.43
C GLU A 73 8.25 3.40 -5.36
N ASN A 74 8.78 3.23 -4.15
CA ASN A 74 8.53 4.13 -3.01
C ASN A 74 9.78 4.28 -2.09
N PRO A 75 10.79 5.06 -2.52
CA PRO A 75 12.05 5.16 -1.79
C PRO A 75 11.92 6.01 -0.52
N VAL A 76 12.82 5.74 0.44
CA VAL A 76 13.01 6.62 1.62
C VAL A 76 13.67 7.93 1.18
N ASP A 77 13.03 9.04 1.47
CA ASP A 77 13.45 10.38 1.05
C ASP A 77 13.14 11.41 2.15
N GLU A 78 14.18 11.85 2.84
CA GLU A 78 14.11 12.80 3.97
C GLU A 78 13.76 14.22 3.54
N THR A 79 13.78 14.53 2.24
CA THR A 79 13.43 15.88 1.74
C THR A 79 11.93 16.11 1.74
N LYS A 80 11.13 15.04 1.79
CA LYS A 80 9.66 15.10 1.76
C LYS A 80 9.09 15.34 3.16
N PRO A 81 7.96 16.08 3.27
CA PRO A 81 7.38 16.43 4.56
C PRO A 81 6.57 15.28 5.22
N TYR A 82 6.43 14.15 4.56
CA TYR A 82 5.67 12.99 5.02
C TYR A 82 6.59 11.79 5.21
N LEU A 83 6.11 10.80 5.98
CA LEU A 83 6.84 9.56 6.20
C LEU A 83 7.02 8.80 4.88
N THR A 84 8.27 8.57 4.50
CA THR A 84 8.67 7.73 3.36
C THR A 84 9.23 6.40 3.87
N PRO A 85 8.84 5.24 3.30
CA PRO A 85 7.90 5.07 2.19
C PRO A 85 6.50 5.57 2.52
N TRP A 86 5.84 6.17 1.53
CA TRP A 86 4.46 6.65 1.69
C TRP A 86 3.58 5.50 2.16
N GLN A 87 2.85 5.73 3.24
CA GLN A 87 1.87 4.79 3.77
C GLN A 87 0.61 5.54 4.25
N PRO A 88 -0.56 4.90 4.20
CA PRO A 88 -1.78 5.49 4.75
C PRO A 88 -1.61 5.79 6.25
N ARG A 89 -2.28 6.85 6.71
CA ARG A 89 -2.25 7.22 8.13
C ARG A 89 -2.82 6.10 9.00
N ARG A 90 -2.23 5.90 10.18
CA ARG A 90 -2.79 4.99 11.20
C ARG A 90 -4.24 5.37 11.49
N TYR A 91 -5.13 4.37 11.52
CA TYR A 91 -6.58 4.53 11.73
C TYR A 91 -7.31 5.36 10.66
N ILE A 92 -6.83 5.40 9.41
CA ILE A 92 -7.59 6.03 8.30
C ILE A 92 -8.83 5.21 7.90
N ALA A 93 -8.76 3.87 7.98
CA ALA A 93 -9.78 2.94 7.52
C ALA A 93 -11.22 3.23 7.99
N PRO A 94 -11.53 3.48 9.28
CA PRO A 94 -12.90 3.74 9.73
C PRO A 94 -13.50 5.05 9.19
N PHE A 95 -12.66 5.97 8.71
CA PHE A 95 -13.08 7.27 8.17
C PHE A 95 -12.88 7.37 6.65
N ALA A 96 -12.43 6.29 6.01
CA ALA A 96 -12.14 6.25 4.58
C ALA A 96 -13.40 5.92 3.78
N PHE A 97 -14.40 6.79 3.81
CA PHE A 97 -15.59 6.69 2.97
C PHE A 97 -15.68 7.88 2.00
N ILE A 98 -16.10 7.60 0.77
CA ILE A 98 -16.27 8.61 -0.28
C ILE A 98 -17.77 8.87 -0.45
N PRO A 99 -18.24 10.12 -0.26
CA PRO A 99 -19.65 10.42 -0.41
C PRO A 99 -20.09 10.36 -1.88
N ARG A 100 -21.32 9.90 -2.13
CA ARG A 100 -21.88 9.67 -3.48
C ARG A 100 -22.07 10.93 -4.33
N TYR A 101 -22.02 12.10 -3.71
CA TYR A 101 -22.12 13.40 -4.39
C TYR A 101 -20.76 13.95 -4.84
N LEU A 102 -19.66 13.26 -4.53
CA LEU A 102 -18.32 13.56 -5.02
C LEU A 102 -17.78 12.42 -5.88
N GLU A 103 -17.27 12.77 -7.05
CA GLU A 103 -16.42 11.88 -7.83
C GLU A 103 -14.97 12.29 -7.61
N VAL A 104 -14.15 11.34 -7.15
CA VAL A 104 -12.76 11.61 -6.74
C VAL A 104 -11.80 10.77 -7.58
N ASN A 105 -10.66 11.35 -7.94
CA ASN A 105 -9.55 10.68 -8.60
C ASN A 105 -8.28 10.85 -7.74
N GLN A 106 -7.85 9.77 -7.10
CA GLN A 106 -6.72 9.77 -6.15
C GLN A 106 -5.37 9.96 -6.83
N ASN A 107 -5.23 9.52 -8.09
CA ASN A 107 -3.96 9.62 -8.83
C ASN A 107 -3.54 11.07 -9.05
N ILE A 108 -4.52 11.96 -9.29
CA ILE A 108 -4.28 13.40 -9.50
C ILE A 108 -4.76 14.27 -8.32
N CYS A 109 -5.31 13.65 -7.26
CA CYS A 109 -5.87 14.34 -6.10
C CYS A 109 -6.95 15.38 -6.44
N ALA A 110 -7.81 15.07 -7.41
CA ALA A 110 -8.88 15.97 -7.86
C ALA A 110 -10.26 15.40 -7.52
N ALA A 111 -11.24 16.29 -7.38
CA ALA A 111 -12.63 15.93 -7.14
C ALA A 111 -13.59 16.84 -7.91
N VAL A 112 -14.72 16.27 -8.35
CA VAL A 112 -15.81 17.00 -9.00
C VAL A 112 -17.05 16.94 -8.13
N TYR A 113 -17.65 18.10 -7.87
CA TYR A 113 -18.91 18.22 -7.18
C TYR A 113 -20.06 17.95 -8.16
N LEU A 114 -20.63 16.74 -8.08
CA LEU A 114 -21.66 16.31 -9.02
C LEU A 114 -23.03 16.91 -8.70
N ARG A 115 -23.40 16.89 -7.42
CA ARG A 115 -24.74 17.28 -6.96
C ARG A 115 -24.76 17.65 -5.48
N HIS A 116 -25.89 18.21 -5.05
CA HIS A 116 -26.19 18.40 -3.64
C HIS A 116 -26.59 17.08 -2.97
N PRO A 117 -26.21 16.85 -1.69
CA PRO A 117 -26.58 15.63 -0.97
C PRO A 117 -28.09 15.56 -0.80
N VAL A 118 -28.65 14.40 -1.14
CA VAL A 118 -30.10 14.13 -1.05
C VAL A 118 -30.38 12.87 -0.23
N ALA A 119 -31.51 12.86 0.46
CA ALA A 119 -32.01 11.66 1.14
C ALA A 119 -32.75 10.76 0.14
N ARG A 120 -32.40 9.48 0.10
CA ARG A 120 -33.06 8.45 -0.70
C ARG A 120 -33.79 7.47 0.22
N ARG A 121 -34.60 6.58 -0.35
CA ARG A 121 -35.27 5.56 0.45
C ARG A 121 -34.24 4.61 1.05
N GLY A 122 -34.12 4.62 2.37
CA GLY A 122 -33.22 3.73 3.12
C GLY A 122 -31.83 4.30 3.41
N GLU A 123 -31.45 5.44 2.82
CA GLU A 123 -30.11 6.03 3.03
C GLU A 123 -30.14 7.56 2.87
N ALA A 124 -29.26 8.25 3.58
CA ALA A 124 -29.00 9.66 3.37
C ALA A 124 -27.54 9.83 2.93
N GLU A 125 -27.31 10.69 1.93
CA GLU A 125 -25.95 10.92 1.44
C GLU A 125 -25.09 11.76 2.41
N VAL A 126 -25.71 12.45 3.38
CA VAL A 126 -24.99 13.27 4.38
C VAL A 126 -24.28 12.35 5.39
N PRO A 127 -22.95 12.46 5.56
CA PRO A 127 -22.24 11.63 6.52
C PRO A 127 -22.44 12.16 7.95
N THR A 128 -23.24 11.45 8.73
CA THR A 128 -23.44 11.76 10.16
C THR A 128 -23.26 10.50 11.01
N PRO A 129 -22.49 10.56 12.12
CA PRO A 129 -22.35 9.44 13.05
C PRO A 129 -23.55 9.30 14.00
N PHE A 130 -24.58 10.13 13.86
CA PHE A 130 -25.73 10.18 14.76
C PHE A 130 -26.95 9.45 14.18
N PRO A 131 -27.76 8.79 15.04
CA PRO A 131 -29.00 8.17 14.60
C PRO A 131 -30.04 9.23 14.21
N ILE A 132 -31.09 8.79 13.51
CA ILE A 132 -32.16 9.65 13.00
C ILE A 132 -32.85 10.47 14.10
N ASP A 133 -33.06 9.89 15.28
CA ASP A 133 -33.75 10.55 16.40
C ASP A 133 -32.98 11.79 16.88
N GLN A 134 -31.65 11.72 16.95
CA GLN A 134 -30.83 12.86 17.33
C GLN A 134 -30.86 13.96 16.27
N ASN A 135 -30.82 13.57 14.99
CA ASN A 135 -30.95 14.54 13.89
C ASN A 135 -32.33 15.23 13.89
N GLN A 136 -33.39 14.52 14.24
CA GLN A 136 -34.74 15.10 14.36
C GLN A 136 -34.84 16.09 15.53
N LEU A 137 -34.26 15.76 16.70
CA LEU A 137 -34.19 16.68 17.83
C LEU A 137 -33.38 17.93 17.49
N ALA A 138 -32.24 17.76 16.82
CA ALA A 138 -31.42 18.88 16.36
C ALA A 138 -32.21 19.78 15.40
N PHE A 139 -32.92 19.20 14.42
CA PHE A 139 -33.76 19.96 13.50
C PHE A 139 -34.83 20.79 14.23
N ASN A 140 -35.53 20.18 15.19
CA ASN A 140 -36.56 20.87 15.99
C ASN A 140 -35.99 22.05 16.78
N TRP A 141 -34.82 21.88 17.40
CA TRP A 141 -34.12 22.96 18.08
C TRP A 141 -33.83 24.12 17.13
N TYR A 142 -33.27 23.86 15.94
CA TYR A 142 -32.91 24.92 15.01
C TYR A 142 -34.09 25.66 14.39
N LEU A 143 -35.30 25.10 14.38
CA LEU A 143 -36.51 25.82 13.94
C LEU A 143 -36.88 26.98 14.87
N ARG A 144 -36.63 26.85 16.18
CA ARG A 144 -37.10 27.81 17.20
C ARG A 144 -35.98 28.40 18.06
N ARG A 145 -34.77 27.83 17.99
CA ARG A 145 -33.59 28.12 18.82
C ARG A 145 -33.89 28.03 20.32
N ARG A 146 -34.74 27.08 20.71
CA ARG A 146 -35.18 26.79 22.09
C ARG A 146 -35.84 25.43 22.18
#